data_AF-A0A4S8PKR3-F1
#
_entry.id   AF-A0A4S8PKR3-F1
#
_cell.length_a   1.000
_cell.length_b   1.000
_cell.length_c   1.000
_cell.angle_alpha   90.00
_cell.angle_beta   90.00
_cell.angle_gamma   90.00
#
_symmetry.space_group_name_H-M   'P 1'
#
loop_
_entity.id
_entity.type
_entity.pdbx_description
1 polymer ?
#
loop_
_entity_poly.entity_id
_entity_poly.type
_entity_poly.pdbx_seq_one_letter_code
_entity_poly.pdbx_strand_id
1 'polypeptide(L)'
;MHVPPEVTAAMRGAESALRAVFGEHGVPVSGPYDRGRGPGVQIEVDTVDDPAQGVYVGWYVGSAAAKAAVAALALRRSDDLAIRVHGERTVEGLATVRAVLAEAGVRFEEVEDDYRPFTVRVPHEQFNRGAS
;
A
#
# COMPACT_ATOMS: atom_id res chain seq x y z
N MET A 1 -18.23 12.28 12.90
CA MET A 1 -16.77 12.15 13.09
C MET A 1 -16.12 12.75 11.86
N HIS A 2 -15.27 13.75 12.03
CA HIS A 2 -14.73 14.57 10.94
C HIS A 2 -13.23 14.68 11.19
N VAL A 3 -12.44 14.03 10.35
CA VAL A 3 -10.99 14.18 10.36
C VAL A 3 -10.68 15.64 10.05
N PRO A 4 -9.88 16.33 10.89
CA PRO A 4 -9.55 17.71 10.63
C PRO A 4 -8.87 17.87 9.25
N PRO A 5 -9.18 18.95 8.50
CA PRO A 5 -8.61 19.16 7.16
C PRO A 5 -7.09 19.15 7.14
N GLU A 6 -6.43 19.63 8.20
CA GLU A 6 -4.99 19.63 8.35
C GLU A 6 -4.39 18.22 8.41
N VAL A 7 -5.07 17.29 9.08
CA VAL A 7 -4.63 15.89 9.16
C VAL A 7 -4.79 15.22 7.79
N THR A 8 -5.92 15.46 7.13
CA THR A 8 -6.15 14.98 5.76
C THR A 8 -5.10 15.52 4.79
N ALA A 9 -4.76 16.81 4.87
CA ALA A 9 -3.73 17.43 4.06
C ALA A 9 -2.35 16.84 4.32
N ALA A 10 -1.99 16.60 5.59
CA ALA A 10 -0.74 15.98 5.96
C ALA A 10 -0.63 14.54 5.43
N MET A 11 -1.70 13.75 5.51
CA MET A 11 -1.73 12.40 4.93
C MET A 11 -1.58 12.42 3.40
N ARG A 12 -2.18 13.39 2.70
CA ARG A 12 -1.98 13.57 1.24
C ARG A 12 -0.57 14.03 0.90
N GLY A 13 0.05 14.84 1.76
CA GLY A 13 1.45 15.21 1.67
C GLY A 13 2.36 13.98 1.79
N ALA A 14 2.11 13.13 2.78
CA ALA A 14 2.80 11.86 2.95
C ALA A 14 2.61 10.91 1.75
N GLU A 15 1.39 10.79 1.21
CA GLU A 15 1.14 10.03 -0.04
C GLU A 15 2.03 10.53 -1.18
N SER A 16 2.12 11.85 -1.36
CA SER A 16 2.92 12.46 -2.44
C SER A 16 4.42 12.23 -2.23
N ALA A 17 4.91 12.36 -0.99
CA ALA A 17 6.30 12.09 -0.63
C ALA A 17 6.66 10.61 -0.86
N LEU A 18 5.81 9.68 -0.45
CA LEU A 18 6.00 8.25 -0.70
C LEU A 18 6.03 7.93 -2.19
N ARG A 19 5.16 8.55 -3.00
CA ARG A 19 5.20 8.40 -4.46
C ARG A 19 6.55 8.83 -5.04
N ALA A 20 7.12 9.93 -4.54
CA ALA A 20 8.44 10.39 -4.95
C ALA A 20 9.54 9.40 -4.54
N VAL A 21 9.54 8.95 -3.28
CA VAL A 21 10.49 7.93 -2.76
C VAL A 21 10.50 6.69 -3.64
N PHE A 22 9.35 6.06 -3.87
CA PHE A 22 9.29 4.87 -4.73
C PHE A 22 9.73 5.15 -6.17
N GLY A 23 9.39 6.34 -6.70
CA GLY A 23 9.83 6.79 -8.01
C GLY A 23 11.35 6.93 -8.12
N GLU A 24 12.02 7.49 -7.11
CA GLU A 24 13.48 7.64 -7.03
C GLU A 24 14.19 6.28 -6.98
N HIS A 25 13.59 5.29 -6.33
CA HIS A 25 14.08 3.91 -6.31
C HIS A 25 13.63 3.08 -7.52
N GLY A 26 13.01 3.69 -8.53
CA GLY A 26 12.57 3.01 -9.76
C GLY A 26 11.44 2.01 -9.57
N VAL A 27 10.75 2.05 -8.43
CA VAL A 27 9.63 1.15 -8.12
C VAL A 27 8.31 1.77 -8.60
N PRO A 28 7.54 1.06 -9.44
CA PRO A 28 6.30 1.61 -9.97
C PRO A 28 5.27 1.78 -8.85
N VAL A 29 4.63 2.95 -8.80
CA VAL A 29 3.46 3.18 -7.96
C VAL A 29 2.19 3.01 -8.79
N SER A 30 1.30 2.15 -8.32
CA SER A 30 -0.02 1.90 -8.87
C SER A 30 -1.02 2.91 -8.30
N GLY A 31 -1.81 3.53 -9.17
CA GLY A 31 -2.89 4.43 -8.75
C GLY A 31 -4.09 3.64 -8.17
N PRO A 32 -4.88 4.24 -7.26
CA PRO A 32 -6.02 3.57 -6.63
C PRO A 32 -7.14 3.15 -7.61
N TYR A 33 -7.15 3.70 -8.84
CA TYR A 33 -8.17 3.44 -9.85
C TYR A 33 -7.61 2.97 -11.20
N ASP A 34 -6.31 2.70 -11.28
CA ASP A 34 -5.66 2.43 -12.56
C ASP A 34 -5.77 0.95 -12.94
N ARG A 35 -6.94 0.56 -13.47
CA ARG A 35 -7.29 -0.81 -13.86
C ARG A 35 -6.40 -1.39 -14.97
N GLY A 36 -5.57 -0.56 -15.61
CA GLY A 36 -4.69 -0.92 -16.71
C GLY A 36 -3.19 -1.03 -16.36
N ARG A 37 -2.76 -0.55 -15.18
CA ARG A 37 -1.35 -0.65 -14.79
C ARG A 37 -0.96 -2.05 -14.32
N GLY A 38 0.31 -2.38 -14.58
CA GLY A 38 0.96 -3.58 -14.10
C GLY A 38 1.16 -3.59 -12.58
N PRO A 39 1.87 -4.59 -12.05
CA PRO A 39 2.15 -4.68 -10.63
C PRO A 39 2.95 -3.46 -10.12
N GLY A 40 2.74 -3.09 -8.86
CA GLY A 40 3.43 -1.96 -8.24
C GLY A 40 2.91 -1.61 -6.85
N VAL A 41 3.55 -0.62 -6.23
CA VAL A 41 3.22 -0.12 -4.90
C VAL A 41 1.82 0.48 -4.89
N GLN A 42 0.99 0.07 -3.95
CA GLN A 42 -0.29 0.67 -3.69
C GLN A 42 -0.17 1.56 -2.46
N ILE A 43 -0.59 2.82 -2.57
CA ILE A 43 -0.66 3.75 -1.44
C ILE A 43 -2.12 4.11 -1.23
N GLU A 44 -2.61 3.87 -0.02
CA GLU A 44 -3.96 4.17 0.42
C GLU A 44 -3.90 5.21 1.54
N VAL A 45 -4.79 6.19 1.47
CA VAL A 45 -4.97 7.18 2.53
C VAL A 45 -6.33 6.92 3.15
N ASP A 46 -6.33 6.40 4.37
CA ASP A 46 -7.53 6.18 5.16
C ASP A 46 -7.85 7.46 5.94
N THR A 47 -8.88 8.16 5.48
CA THR A 47 -9.39 9.39 6.10
C THR A 47 -10.61 9.12 6.97
N VAL A 48 -10.87 7.88 7.38
CA VAL A 48 -11.88 7.60 8.39
C VAL A 48 -11.33 8.07 9.74
N ASP A 49 -12.19 8.69 10.55
CA ASP A 49 -11.83 9.22 11.87
C ASP A 49 -11.91 8.09 12.91
N ASP A 50 -10.97 7.16 12.82
CA ASP A 50 -10.88 5.99 13.69
C ASP A 50 -9.40 5.66 14.00
N PRO A 51 -9.11 4.70 14.91
CA PRO A 51 -7.72 4.32 15.23
C PRO A 51 -6.91 3.76 14.05
N ALA A 52 -7.59 3.29 12.99
CA ALA A 52 -7.00 2.79 11.76
C ALA A 52 -6.81 3.90 10.71
N GLN A 53 -7.07 5.17 11.03
CA GLN A 53 -6.68 6.31 10.20
C GLN A 53 -5.17 6.29 9.87
N GLY A 54 -4.80 6.58 8.63
CA GLY A 54 -3.39 6.73 8.28
C GLY A 54 -3.07 6.51 6.80
N VAL A 55 -1.77 6.42 6.52
CA VAL A 55 -1.26 6.11 5.18
C VAL A 55 -0.75 4.68 5.17
N TYR A 56 -1.30 3.88 4.28
CA TYR A 56 -0.99 2.46 4.14
C TYR A 56 -0.28 2.21 2.83
N VAL A 57 0.74 1.38 2.88
CA VAL A 57 1.54 1.02 1.71
C VAL A 57 1.54 -0.49 1.57
N GLY A 58 1.17 -0.97 0.40
CA GLY A 58 1.14 -2.38 0.06
C GLY A 58 1.60 -2.61 -1.37
N TRP A 59 1.32 -3.81 -1.88
CA TRP A 59 1.67 -4.18 -3.25
C TRP A 59 0.47 -4.69 -4.03
N TYR A 60 0.22 -4.06 -5.17
CA TYR A 60 -0.74 -4.53 -6.14
C TYR A 60 -0.05 -5.48 -7.12
N VAL A 61 -0.54 -6.72 -7.22
CA VAL A 61 0.05 -7.76 -8.11
C VAL A 61 -0.36 -7.61 -9.58
N GLY A 62 -1.19 -6.62 -9.91
CA GLY A 62 -1.73 -6.39 -11.26
C GLY A 62 -3.10 -7.04 -11.49
N SER A 63 -3.87 -6.47 -12.41
CA SER A 63 -5.28 -6.82 -12.60
C SER A 63 -5.53 -8.23 -13.12
N ALA A 64 -4.63 -8.78 -13.95
CA ALA A 64 -4.74 -10.14 -14.47
C ALA A 64 -4.58 -11.18 -13.35
N ALA A 65 -3.53 -11.05 -12.53
CA ALA A 65 -3.27 -11.96 -11.41
C ALA A 65 -4.38 -11.87 -10.34
N ALA A 66 -4.81 -10.64 -10.00
CA ALA A 66 -5.92 -10.41 -9.08
C ALA A 66 -7.22 -11.07 -9.57
N LYS A 67 -7.61 -10.86 -10.84
CA LYS A 67 -8.81 -11.47 -11.41
C LYS A 67 -8.75 -13.00 -11.44
N ALA A 68 -7.60 -13.58 -11.78
CA ALA A 68 -7.43 -15.03 -11.81
C ALA A 68 -7.59 -15.65 -10.41
N ALA A 69 -6.97 -15.06 -9.39
CA ALA A 69 -7.10 -15.51 -8.00
C ALA A 69 -8.55 -15.38 -7.50
N VAL A 70 -9.22 -14.25 -7.77
CA VAL A 70 -10.63 -14.05 -7.41
C VAL A 70 -11.54 -15.07 -8.10
N ALA A 71 -11.31 -15.36 -9.38
CA ALA A 71 -12.09 -16.36 -10.11
C ALA A 71 -11.91 -17.77 -9.52
N ALA A 72 -10.68 -18.16 -9.16
CA ALA A 72 -10.42 -19.44 -8.51
C ALA A 72 -11.10 -19.55 -7.14
N LEU A 73 -11.05 -18.49 -6.33
CA LEU A 73 -11.75 -18.41 -5.04
C LEU A 73 -13.27 -18.51 -5.20
N ALA A 74 -13.85 -17.81 -6.18
CA ALA A 74 -15.29 -17.88 -6.48
C ALA A 74 -15.74 -19.30 -6.87
N LEU A 75 -14.86 -20.06 -7.52
CA LEU A 75 -15.06 -21.47 -7.86
C LEU A 75 -14.69 -22.45 -6.73
N ARG A 76 -14.36 -21.94 -5.53
CA ARG A 76 -13.93 -22.71 -4.35
C ARG A 76 -12.72 -23.63 -4.61
N ARG A 77 -11.82 -23.21 -5.49
CA ARG A 77 -10.56 -23.92 -5.79
C ARG A 77 -9.42 -23.33 -4.98
N SER A 78 -9.39 -23.61 -3.68
CA SER A 78 -8.39 -23.02 -2.76
C SER A 78 -6.94 -23.33 -3.14
N ASP A 79 -6.70 -24.48 -3.77
CA ASP A 79 -5.35 -24.93 -4.15
C ASP A 79 -4.95 -24.51 -5.58
N ASP A 80 -5.72 -23.60 -6.20
CA ASP A 80 -5.44 -23.13 -7.55
C ASP A 80 -4.11 -22.36 -7.61
N LEU A 81 -3.32 -22.64 -8.64
CA LEU A 81 -2.02 -21.98 -8.87
C LEU A 81 -2.16 -20.45 -8.91
N ALA A 82 -3.28 -19.91 -9.39
CA ALA A 82 -3.51 -18.48 -9.44
C ALA A 82 -3.54 -17.84 -8.04
N ILE A 83 -4.10 -18.53 -7.04
CA ILE A 83 -4.14 -18.06 -5.65
C ILE A 83 -2.73 -18.06 -5.06
N ARG A 84 -1.97 -19.15 -5.28
CA ARG A 84 -0.59 -19.26 -4.80
C ARG A 84 0.32 -18.18 -5.41
N VAL A 85 0.28 -18.02 -6.73
CA VAL A 85 1.07 -16.99 -7.44
C VAL A 85 0.69 -15.59 -6.99
N HIS A 86 -0.59 -15.34 -6.73
CA HIS A 86 -1.02 -14.07 -6.16
C HIS A 86 -0.38 -13.82 -4.79
N GLY A 87 -0.48 -14.79 -3.88
CA GLY A 87 0.11 -14.69 -2.54
C GLY A 87 1.61 -14.47 -2.56
N GLU A 88 2.35 -15.28 -3.32
CA GLU A 88 3.81 -15.18 -3.48
C GLU A 88 4.21 -13.77 -3.98
N ARG A 89 3.54 -13.27 -5.02
CA ARG A 89 3.83 -11.92 -5.56
C ARG A 89 3.45 -10.79 -4.61
N THR A 90 2.39 -10.95 -3.82
CA THR A 90 2.04 -9.97 -2.79
C THR A 90 3.12 -9.90 -1.72
N VAL A 91 3.62 -11.06 -1.24
CA VAL A 91 4.68 -11.14 -0.23
C VAL A 91 6.00 -10.57 -0.75
N GLU A 92 6.43 -10.96 -1.94
CA GLU A 92 7.64 -10.42 -2.59
C GLU A 92 7.54 -8.91 -2.81
N GLY A 93 6.37 -8.43 -3.25
CA GLY A 93 6.09 -7.02 -3.42
C GLY A 93 6.13 -6.23 -2.12
N LEU A 94 5.58 -6.78 -1.03
CA LEU A 94 5.66 -6.15 0.29
C LEU A 94 7.10 -6.12 0.83
N ALA A 95 7.89 -7.18 0.59
CA ALA A 95 9.31 -7.17 0.94
C ALA A 95 10.06 -6.05 0.20
N THR A 96 9.72 -5.82 -1.08
CA THR A 96 10.26 -4.70 -1.88
C THR A 96 9.85 -3.35 -1.29
N VAL A 97 8.59 -3.19 -0.89
CA VAL A 97 8.09 -1.98 -0.21
C VAL A 97 8.91 -1.69 1.04
N ARG A 98 9.07 -2.68 1.93
CA ARG A 98 9.82 -2.52 3.19
C ARG A 98 11.29 -2.19 2.95
N ALA A 99 11.91 -2.83 1.96
CA ALA A 99 13.31 -2.57 1.61
C ALA A 99 13.52 -1.12 1.17
N VAL A 100 12.67 -0.61 0.26
CA VAL A 100 12.76 0.77 -0.22
C VAL A 100 12.49 1.77 0.90
N LEU A 101 11.47 1.54 1.73
CA LEU A 101 11.19 2.43 2.88
C LEU A 101 12.36 2.47 3.85
N ALA A 102 12.98 1.32 4.16
CA ALA A 102 14.14 1.23 5.02
C ALA A 102 15.36 1.94 4.42
N GLU A 103 15.63 1.75 3.12
CA GLU A 103 16.72 2.41 2.40
C GLU A 103 16.54 3.94 2.37
N ALA A 104 15.30 4.40 2.17
CA ALA A 104 14.95 5.82 2.20
C ALA A 104 14.86 6.42 3.62
N GLY A 105 15.09 5.61 4.67
CA GLY A 105 14.99 6.05 6.07
C GLY A 105 13.57 6.42 6.51
N VAL A 106 12.54 5.95 5.78
CA VAL A 106 11.14 6.16 6.11
C VAL A 106 10.71 5.15 7.17
N ARG A 107 10.16 5.65 8.27
CA ARG A 107 9.64 4.81 9.36
C ARG A 107 8.28 4.23 8.95
N PHE A 108 8.09 2.94 9.21
CA PHE A 108 6.83 2.24 9.00
C PHE A 108 6.58 1.25 10.14
N GLU A 109 5.32 0.90 10.30
CA GLU A 109 4.80 -0.02 11.30
C GLU A 109 4.15 -1.21 10.60
N GLU A 110 4.38 -2.41 11.14
CA GLU A 110 3.64 -3.60 10.73
C GLU A 110 2.21 -3.49 11.24
N VAL A 111 1.26 -3.82 10.38
CA VAL A 111 -0.16 -3.77 10.72
C VAL A 111 -0.68 -5.18 10.88
N GLU A 112 -1.14 -5.52 12.07
CA GLU A 112 -1.98 -6.70 12.32
C GLU A 112 -3.45 -6.30 12.09
N ASP A 113 -3.79 -5.96 10.84
CA ASP A 113 -5.16 -5.67 10.42
C ASP A 113 -5.65 -6.81 9.51
N ASP A 114 -6.58 -7.61 10.04
CA ASP A 114 -7.22 -8.71 9.30
C ASP A 114 -7.93 -8.22 8.03
N TYR A 115 -8.33 -6.94 7.97
CA TYR A 115 -8.96 -6.33 6.81
C TYR A 115 -7.96 -5.83 5.77
N ARG A 116 -6.69 -5.59 6.17
CA ARG A 116 -5.62 -5.09 5.30
C ARG A 116 -4.33 -5.91 5.41
N PRO A 117 -4.41 -7.24 5.18
CA PRO A 117 -3.23 -8.08 5.21
C PRO A 117 -2.23 -7.63 4.15
N PHE A 118 -0.94 -7.80 4.45
CA PHE A 118 0.17 -7.44 3.55
C PHE A 118 0.31 -5.95 3.24
N THR A 119 0.09 -5.11 4.26
CA THR A 119 0.37 -3.67 4.20
C THR A 119 1.24 -3.24 5.39
N VAL A 120 1.92 -2.11 5.23
CA VAL A 120 2.57 -1.40 6.34
C VAL A 120 1.93 -0.03 6.51
N ARG A 121 1.85 0.44 7.75
CA ARG A 121 1.40 1.80 8.07
C ARG A 121 2.60 2.73 8.09
N VAL A 122 2.47 3.87 7.43
CA VAL A 122 3.48 4.92 7.44
C VAL A 122 2.92 6.12 8.22
N PRO A 123 3.49 6.46 9.39
CA PRO A 123 3.07 7.64 10.15
C PRO A 123 3.26 8.91 9.32
N HIS A 124 2.19 9.67 9.08
CA HIS A 124 2.22 10.85 8.21
C HIS A 124 2.97 12.04 8.86
N GLU A 125 3.10 12.04 10.19
CA GLU A 125 3.75 13.06 11.00
C GLU A 125 5.24 13.20 10.69
N GLN A 126 5.86 12.14 10.16
CA GLN A 126 7.29 12.17 9.80
C GLN A 126 7.58 13.06 8.59
N PHE A 127 6.57 13.32 7.75
CA PHE A 127 6.69 14.18 6.57
C PHE A 127 6.39 15.66 6.86
N ASN A 128 5.98 15.98 8.09
CA ASN A 128 5.65 17.35 8.51
C ASN A 128 6.85 18.13 9.10
N ARG A 129 8.05 17.55 9.13
CA ARG A 129 9.26 18.22 9.66
C ARG A 129 9.83 19.22 8.65
N GLY A 130 9.17 20.37 8.55
CA GLY A 130 9.63 21.52 7.75
C GLY A 130 9.01 22.87 8.14
N ALA A 131 8.13 22.92 9.13
CA ALA A 131 7.54 24.16 9.64
C ALA A 131 7.92 24.36 11.11
N SER A 132 9.13 24.84 11.37
CA SER A 132 9.53 25.46 12.64
C SER A 132 10.55 26.55 12.35
#